data_AF-A0AA42I5R1-F1
#
_entry.id   AF-A0AA42I5R1-F1
#
_cell.length_a   1.000
_cell.length_b   1.000
_cell.length_c   1.000
_cell.angle_alpha   90.00
_cell.angle_beta   90.00
_cell.angle_gamma   90.00
#
_symmetry.space_group_name_H-M   'P 1'
#
loop_
_entity.id
_entity.type
_entity.pdbx_description
1 polymer ?
#
loop_
_entity_poly.entity_id
_entity_poly.type
_entity_poly.pdbx_seq_one_letter_code
_entity_poly.pdbx_strand_id
1 'polypeptide(L)'
;MLIRKLFKFENAHIVRNCTSDRCKRSIHGHSYKVELLLKASKLDHGQMVYDFGLLKGVIKELYDSFDHAICFWQKDDPAYIDACKTFSARWISLPVSPSAEQFSRIFFFLAQQVLNSTVTQNGEGDVEVYSVIVHETDTGYAQSFQEDIENAQMGELSLEQIVFSEQVQAEWSDVQMYENLKKGTKFQNPNVELQVNI
;
A
#
# COMPACT_ATOMS: atom_id res chain seq x y z
N MET A 1 -1.49 -21.99 -2.58
CA MET A 1 -1.50 -21.41 -3.94
C MET A 1 -1.19 -19.93 -3.85
N LEU A 2 -0.50 -19.35 -4.85
CA LEU A 2 -0.22 -17.92 -4.94
C LEU A 2 -1.01 -17.29 -6.10
N ILE A 3 -1.52 -16.07 -5.89
CA ILE A 3 -2.00 -15.18 -6.95
C ILE A 3 -1.27 -13.85 -6.86
N ARG A 4 -1.20 -13.13 -7.99
CA ARG A 4 -0.54 -11.82 -8.06
C ARG A 4 -1.43 -10.78 -8.72
N LYS A 5 -1.56 -9.62 -8.08
CA LYS A 5 -2.18 -8.43 -8.65
C LYS A 5 -1.14 -7.32 -8.82
N LEU A 6 -1.12 -6.69 -10.00
CA LEU A 6 -0.24 -5.58 -10.32
C LEU A 6 -1.01 -4.25 -10.21
N PHE A 7 -0.41 -3.28 -9.54
CA PHE A 7 -0.82 -1.88 -9.48
C PHE A 7 0.30 -0.99 -10.02
N LYS A 8 -0.05 0.23 -10.43
CA LYS A 8 0.90 1.22 -10.96
C LYS A 8 0.58 2.57 -10.37
N PHE A 9 1.60 3.39 -10.18
CA PHE A 9 1.44 4.76 -9.71
C PHE A 9 2.67 5.58 -10.11
N GLU A 10 2.47 6.87 -10.38
CA GLU A 10 3.52 7.85 -10.62
C GLU A 10 3.76 8.64 -9.34
N ASN A 11 4.98 8.66 -8.80
CA ASN A 11 5.24 9.33 -7.52
C ASN A 11 6.54 10.11 -7.54
N ALA A 12 6.51 11.27 -6.88
CA ALA A 12 7.69 12.09 -6.64
C ALA A 12 8.20 11.90 -5.21
N HIS A 13 9.52 11.87 -5.04
CA HIS A 13 10.15 11.66 -3.73
C HIS A 13 11.59 12.17 -3.69
N ILE A 14 12.20 12.07 -2.52
CA ILE A 14 13.62 12.28 -2.29
C ILE A 14 14.15 11.23 -1.31
N VAL A 15 15.33 10.67 -1.58
CA VAL A 15 15.92 9.61 -0.73
C VAL A 15 17.16 10.16 -0.04
N ARG A 16 16.99 10.63 1.20
CA ARG A 16 18.10 11.19 1.99
C ARG A 16 19.10 10.08 2.35
N ASN A 17 20.34 10.50 2.63
CA ASN A 17 21.39 9.63 3.14
C ASN A 17 21.79 8.45 2.23
N CYS A 18 21.36 8.42 0.96
CA CYS A 18 21.86 7.44 -0.01
C CYS A 18 23.21 7.87 -0.61
N THR A 19 23.88 6.96 -1.30
CA THR A 19 25.16 7.23 -1.97
C THR A 19 25.01 8.16 -3.18
N SER A 20 23.91 8.04 -3.93
CA SER A 20 23.61 8.86 -5.12
C SER A 20 23.37 10.33 -4.77
N ASP A 21 24.14 11.24 -5.38
CA ASP A 21 23.92 12.68 -5.23
C ASP A 21 22.59 13.14 -5.85
N ARG A 22 22.17 12.55 -6.97
CA ARG A 22 20.90 12.88 -7.63
C ARG A 22 19.72 12.55 -6.73
N CYS A 23 19.73 11.38 -6.09
CA CYS A 23 18.62 10.91 -5.28
C CYS A 23 18.51 11.65 -3.94
N LYS A 24 19.64 12.03 -3.30
CA LYS A 24 19.61 12.68 -1.96
C LYS A 24 19.46 14.20 -1.99
N ARG A 25 19.75 14.84 -3.13
CA ARG A 25 19.72 16.30 -3.27
C ARG A 25 18.59 16.83 -4.17
N SER A 26 17.97 15.98 -4.98
CA SER A 26 16.94 16.41 -5.92
C SER A 26 15.65 15.62 -5.74
N ILE A 27 14.53 16.35 -5.75
CA ILE A 27 13.22 15.72 -5.95
C ILE A 27 13.22 15.13 -7.36
N HIS A 28 12.80 13.88 -7.46
CA HIS A 28 12.63 13.17 -8.71
C HIS A 28 11.41 12.27 -8.58
N GLY A 29 11.06 11.54 -9.63
CA GLY A 29 9.95 10.60 -9.58
C GLY A 29 10.16 9.42 -10.48
N HIS A 30 9.27 8.44 -10.32
CA HIS A 30 9.31 7.18 -11.06
C HIS A 30 7.91 6.67 -11.37
N SER A 31 7.83 5.86 -12.41
CA SER A 31 6.65 5.07 -12.79
C SER A 31 6.70 3.73 -12.09
N TYR A 32 6.23 3.71 -10.84
CA TYR A 32 6.30 2.54 -9.98
C TYR A 32 5.33 1.44 -10.41
N LYS A 33 5.71 0.20 -10.12
CA LYS A 33 4.84 -0.96 -10.23
C LYS A 33 4.84 -1.73 -8.92
N VAL A 34 3.65 -2.01 -8.36
CA VAL A 34 3.49 -2.79 -7.12
C VAL A 34 2.85 -4.12 -7.45
N GLU A 35 3.54 -5.22 -7.16
CA GLU A 35 2.98 -6.56 -7.21
C GLU A 35 2.58 -6.98 -5.80
N LEU A 36 1.28 -7.14 -5.57
CA LEU A 36 0.75 -7.76 -4.36
C LEU A 36 0.57 -9.26 -4.61
N LEU A 37 1.28 -10.09 -3.86
CA LEU A 37 1.14 -11.54 -3.91
C LEU A 37 0.33 -12.00 -2.70
N LEU A 38 -0.77 -12.71 -2.95
CA LEU A 38 -1.59 -13.31 -1.90
C LEU A 38 -1.42 -14.83 -1.90
N LYS A 39 -1.51 -15.43 -0.72
CA LYS A 39 -1.42 -16.88 -0.50
C LYS A 39 -2.66 -17.39 0.23
N ALA A 40 -3.09 -18.60 -0.13
CA ALA A 40 -4.04 -19.39 0.65
C ALA A 40 -3.76 -20.89 0.46
N SER A 41 -4.13 -21.72 1.43
CA SER A 41 -4.06 -23.18 1.34
C SER A 41 -5.33 -23.80 0.76
N LYS A 42 -6.46 -23.08 0.79
CA LYS A 42 -7.73 -23.48 0.19
C LYS A 42 -8.22 -22.49 -0.86
N LEU A 43 -9.12 -22.95 -1.71
CA LEU A 43 -9.86 -22.11 -2.63
C LEU A 43 -11.26 -21.82 -2.05
N ASP A 44 -11.82 -20.69 -2.43
CA ASP A 44 -13.20 -20.31 -2.12
C ASP A 44 -14.21 -21.13 -2.95
N HIS A 45 -15.50 -20.84 -2.81
CA HIS A 45 -16.55 -21.50 -3.58
C HIS A 45 -16.43 -21.29 -5.10
N GLY A 46 -15.79 -20.20 -5.52
CA GLY A 46 -15.47 -19.90 -6.92
C GLY A 46 -14.18 -20.59 -7.42
N GLN A 47 -13.56 -21.45 -6.62
CA GLN A 47 -12.26 -22.07 -6.92
C GLN A 47 -11.13 -21.04 -7.08
N MET A 48 -11.16 -19.95 -6.31
CA MET A 48 -10.17 -18.88 -6.32
C MET A 48 -9.47 -18.76 -4.96
N VAL A 49 -8.21 -18.28 -4.97
CA VAL A 49 -7.53 -17.85 -3.73
C VAL A 49 -8.24 -16.62 -3.16
N TYR A 50 -8.50 -15.63 -4.03
CA TYR A 50 -9.23 -14.42 -3.73
C TYR A 50 -9.69 -13.81 -5.05
N ASP A 51 -10.93 -13.30 -5.12
CA ASP A 51 -11.41 -12.65 -6.34
C ASP A 51 -10.64 -11.35 -6.61
N PHE A 52 -10.04 -11.23 -7.80
CA PHE A 52 -9.32 -10.03 -8.21
C PHE A 52 -10.18 -8.76 -8.26
N GLY A 53 -11.50 -8.89 -8.37
CA GLY A 53 -12.47 -7.80 -8.27
C GLY A 53 -12.48 -7.15 -6.88
N LEU A 54 -12.31 -7.95 -5.82
CA LEU A 54 -12.29 -7.46 -4.43
C LEU A 54 -11.04 -6.62 -4.14
N LEU A 55 -9.93 -6.87 -4.85
CA LEU A 55 -8.71 -6.05 -4.78
C LEU A 55 -8.87 -4.66 -5.43
N LYS A 56 -10.01 -4.37 -6.08
CA LYS A 56 -10.30 -3.06 -6.69
C LYS A 56 -10.96 -2.07 -5.73
N GLY A 57 -11.33 -2.49 -4.51
CA GLY A 57 -11.87 -1.62 -3.45
C GLY A 57 -10.76 -0.95 -2.64
N VAL A 58 -10.86 -1.07 -1.31
CA VAL A 58 -9.99 -0.42 -0.31
C VAL A 58 -8.49 -0.55 -0.64
N ILE A 59 -8.01 -1.74 -1.01
CA ILE A 59 -6.59 -1.94 -1.36
C ILE A 59 -6.19 -1.08 -2.57
N LYS A 60 -7.00 -1.07 -3.64
CA LYS A 60 -6.70 -0.23 -4.80
C LYS A 60 -6.72 1.24 -4.41
N GLU A 61 -7.72 1.71 -3.66
CA GLU A 61 -7.82 3.13 -3.28
C GLU A 61 -6.62 3.58 -2.43
N LEU A 62 -6.15 2.74 -1.50
CA LEU A 62 -4.93 3.02 -0.76
C LEU A 62 -3.68 3.04 -1.64
N TYR A 63 -3.59 2.17 -2.64
CA TYR A 63 -2.43 2.15 -3.54
C TYR A 63 -2.46 3.34 -4.52
N ASP A 64 -3.64 3.67 -5.03
CA ASP A 64 -3.92 4.79 -5.94
C ASP A 64 -3.67 6.15 -5.25
N SER A 65 -3.77 6.20 -3.93
CA SER A 65 -3.40 7.37 -3.12
C SER A 65 -1.97 7.85 -3.36
N PHE A 66 -1.06 6.94 -3.75
CA PHE A 66 0.34 7.26 -4.07
C PHE A 66 0.53 7.79 -5.49
N ASP A 67 -0.47 7.66 -6.37
CA ASP A 67 -0.41 8.15 -7.74
C ASP A 67 -0.50 9.68 -7.78
N HIS A 68 0.33 10.30 -8.63
CA HIS A 68 0.49 11.74 -8.75
C HIS A 68 0.69 12.46 -7.40
N ALA A 69 1.35 11.81 -6.44
CA ALA A 69 1.62 12.36 -5.12
C ALA A 69 3.12 12.60 -4.89
N ILE A 70 3.43 13.49 -3.94
CA ILE A 70 4.78 13.58 -3.36
C ILE A 70 4.82 12.85 -2.02
N CYS A 71 5.73 11.88 -1.89
CA CYS A 71 6.00 11.18 -0.65
C CYS A 71 7.24 11.77 0.03
N PHE A 72 7.14 12.05 1.32
CA PHE A 72 8.27 12.56 2.11
C PHE A 72 8.38 11.86 3.46
N TRP A 73 9.60 11.85 3.99
CA TRP A 73 9.86 11.31 5.31
C TRP A 73 9.48 12.35 6.37
N GLN A 74 8.79 11.95 7.44
CA GLN A 74 8.46 12.83 8.57
C GLN A 74 9.68 13.47 9.25
N LYS A 75 10.87 12.91 9.06
CA LYS A 75 12.13 13.42 9.60
C LYS A 75 12.91 14.29 8.59
N ASP A 76 12.34 14.56 7.41
CA ASP A 76 12.93 15.52 6.49
C ASP A 76 12.90 16.95 7.07
N ASP A 77 13.64 17.85 6.43
CA ASP A 77 13.67 19.27 6.75
C ASP A 77 12.23 19.87 6.76
N PRO A 78 11.81 20.58 7.83
CA PRO A 78 10.47 21.13 7.92
C PRO A 78 10.10 22.08 6.77
N ALA A 79 11.04 22.88 6.27
CA ALA A 79 10.78 23.78 5.15
C ALA A 79 10.55 23.02 3.84
N TYR A 80 11.21 21.86 3.66
CA TYR A 80 10.92 20.95 2.56
C TYR A 80 9.52 20.34 2.70
N ILE A 81 9.16 19.86 3.90
CA ILE A 81 7.82 19.30 4.16
C ILE A 81 6.74 20.35 3.87
N ASP A 82 6.91 21.57 4.35
CA ASP A 82 5.97 22.67 4.12
C ASP A 82 5.89 23.02 2.63
N ALA A 83 7.01 23.03 1.90
CA ALA A 83 7.01 23.23 0.46
C ALA A 83 6.24 22.13 -0.27
N CYS A 84 6.42 20.85 0.09
CA CYS A 84 5.67 19.73 -0.49
C CYS A 84 4.16 19.92 -0.31
N LYS A 85 3.72 20.30 0.91
CA LYS A 85 2.31 20.54 1.22
C LYS A 85 1.74 21.80 0.57
N THR A 86 2.58 22.82 0.37
CA THR A 86 2.18 24.09 -0.26
C THR A 86 2.02 23.95 -1.76
N PHE A 87 2.90 23.21 -2.42
CA PHE A 87 2.96 23.13 -3.88
C PHE A 87 2.38 21.85 -4.48
N SER A 88 1.96 20.89 -3.64
CA SER A 88 1.23 19.70 -4.08
C SER A 88 -0.03 19.52 -3.26
N ALA A 89 -1.17 19.39 -3.94
CA ALA A 89 -2.43 19.02 -3.28
C ALA A 89 -2.38 17.56 -2.78
N ARG A 90 -1.71 16.68 -3.54
CA ARG A 90 -1.54 15.26 -3.20
C ARG A 90 -0.17 15.04 -2.58
N TRP A 91 -0.16 14.66 -1.31
CA TRP A 91 1.05 14.32 -0.60
C TRP A 91 0.81 13.21 0.43
N ILE A 92 1.87 12.49 0.75
CA ILE A 92 1.85 11.42 1.75
C ILE A 92 3.06 11.59 2.67
N SER A 93 2.79 11.64 3.97
CA SER A 93 3.82 11.69 5.00
C SER A 93 4.04 10.29 5.57
N LEU A 94 5.29 9.82 5.51
CA LEU A 94 5.67 8.47 5.94
C LEU A 94 6.60 8.50 7.16
N PRO A 95 6.53 7.48 8.06
CA PRO A 95 7.46 7.37 9.19
C PRO A 95 8.88 6.96 8.77
N VAL A 96 9.06 6.59 7.51
CA VAL A 96 10.30 6.06 6.91
C VAL A 96 10.65 6.82 5.64
N SER A 97 11.92 6.75 5.21
CA SER A 97 12.36 7.30 3.93
C SER A 97 11.65 6.59 2.77
N PRO A 98 11.20 7.28 1.71
CA PRO A 98 10.44 6.68 0.60
C PRO A 98 11.33 5.88 -0.39
N SER A 99 12.22 5.01 0.08
CA SER A 99 12.97 4.13 -0.84
C SER A 99 12.09 2.97 -1.37
N ALA A 100 12.54 2.27 -2.42
CA ALA A 100 11.85 1.09 -2.94
C ALA A 100 11.55 0.04 -1.86
N GLU A 101 12.51 -0.24 -0.97
CA GLU A 101 12.35 -1.20 0.14
C GLU A 101 11.30 -0.73 1.15
N GLN A 102 11.29 0.56 1.48
CA GLN A 102 10.31 1.08 2.41
C GLN A 102 8.92 1.18 1.78
N PHE A 103 8.82 1.50 0.49
CA PHE A 103 7.54 1.41 -0.22
C PHE A 103 7.02 -0.03 -0.24
N SER A 104 7.85 -1.04 -0.49
CA SER A 104 7.38 -2.43 -0.47
C SER A 104 6.79 -2.81 0.89
N ARG A 105 7.45 -2.39 1.98
CA ARG A 105 6.96 -2.57 3.35
C ARG A 105 5.65 -1.82 3.62
N ILE A 106 5.54 -0.56 3.20
CA ILE A 106 4.32 0.25 3.37
C ILE A 106 3.14 -0.39 2.64
N PHE A 107 3.31 -0.80 1.39
CA PHE A 107 2.23 -1.42 0.61
C PHE A 107 1.84 -2.80 1.19
N PHE A 108 2.81 -3.61 1.62
CA PHE A 108 2.54 -4.85 2.34
C PHE A 108 1.70 -4.56 3.58
N PHE A 109 2.18 -3.65 4.44
CA PHE A 109 1.54 -3.32 5.70
C PHE A 109 0.09 -2.86 5.47
N LEU A 110 -0.14 -1.94 4.55
CA LEU A 110 -1.48 -1.44 4.22
C LEU A 110 -2.40 -2.56 3.72
N ALA A 111 -1.94 -3.40 2.78
CA ALA A 111 -2.73 -4.53 2.28
C ALA A 111 -3.06 -5.52 3.40
N GLN A 112 -2.10 -5.81 4.29
CA GLN A 112 -2.30 -6.70 5.43
C GLN A 112 -3.33 -6.12 6.41
N GLN A 113 -3.27 -4.83 6.73
CA GLN A 113 -4.26 -4.19 7.60
C GLN A 113 -5.68 -4.28 7.01
N VAL A 114 -5.82 -4.09 5.70
CA VAL A 114 -7.10 -4.21 5.02
C VAL A 114 -7.62 -5.64 5.05
N LEU A 115 -6.79 -6.64 4.69
CA LEU A 115 -7.22 -8.05 4.72
C LEU A 115 -7.59 -8.50 6.15
N ASN A 116 -6.82 -8.11 7.16
CA ASN A 116 -7.14 -8.38 8.57
C ASN A 116 -8.47 -7.73 9.01
N SER A 117 -8.84 -6.62 8.36
CA SER A 117 -10.08 -5.89 8.61
C SER A 117 -11.21 -6.31 7.66
N THR A 118 -11.02 -7.33 6.81
CA THR A 118 -12.05 -7.78 5.86
C THR A 118 -12.78 -9.01 6.38
N VAL A 119 -14.11 -9.01 6.24
CA VAL A 119 -14.97 -10.17 6.45
C VAL A 119 -15.33 -10.73 5.08
N THR A 120 -14.85 -11.94 4.82
CA THR A 120 -15.04 -12.67 3.57
C THR A 120 -16.42 -13.36 3.53
N GLN A 121 -17.00 -13.53 2.33
CA GLN A 121 -18.40 -13.97 2.16
C GLN A 121 -18.61 -15.07 1.10
N ASN A 122 -17.54 -15.62 0.50
CA ASN A 122 -17.59 -16.64 -0.55
C ASN A 122 -16.87 -17.95 -0.16
N GLY A 123 -16.62 -18.16 1.13
CA GLY A 123 -15.91 -19.34 1.62
C GLY A 123 -14.38 -19.23 1.53
N GLU A 124 -13.85 -18.03 1.28
CA GLU A 124 -12.41 -17.73 1.36
C GLU A 124 -11.83 -18.24 2.70
N GLY A 125 -10.55 -18.60 2.68
CA GLY A 125 -9.89 -19.21 3.84
C GLY A 125 -8.84 -18.34 4.46
N ASP A 126 -7.66 -18.93 4.58
CA ASP A 126 -6.42 -18.37 5.09
C ASP A 126 -5.76 -17.45 4.06
N VAL A 127 -6.50 -16.49 3.51
CA VAL A 127 -5.95 -15.52 2.56
C VAL A 127 -5.07 -14.52 3.31
N GLU A 128 -3.78 -14.51 2.99
CA GLU A 128 -2.77 -13.66 3.60
C GLU A 128 -1.93 -12.93 2.53
N VAL A 129 -1.32 -11.80 2.92
CA VAL A 129 -0.28 -11.18 2.09
C VAL A 129 0.98 -12.03 2.19
N TYR A 130 1.42 -12.57 1.06
CA TYR A 130 2.63 -13.38 1.01
C TYR A 130 3.89 -12.53 0.86
N SER A 131 3.85 -11.61 -0.11
CA SER A 131 4.93 -10.65 -0.33
C SER A 131 4.43 -9.48 -1.18
N VAL A 132 5.18 -8.39 -1.14
CA VAL A 132 4.97 -7.25 -2.04
C VAL A 132 6.27 -6.92 -2.74
N ILE A 133 6.22 -6.78 -4.07
CA ILE A 133 7.32 -6.31 -4.89
C ILE A 133 7.02 -4.88 -5.34
N VAL A 134 7.97 -3.97 -5.17
CA VAL A 134 7.92 -2.61 -5.70
C VAL A 134 9.05 -2.42 -6.68
N HIS A 135 8.70 -2.23 -7.95
CA HIS A 135 9.66 -1.83 -8.99
C HIS A 135 9.73 -0.30 -9.01
N GLU A 136 10.88 0.25 -8.64
CA GLU A 136 11.16 1.68 -8.79
C GLU A 136 11.54 2.01 -10.23
N THR A 137 12.27 1.12 -10.89
CA THR A 137 12.62 1.23 -12.30
C THR A 137 12.38 -0.10 -13.00
N ASP A 138 12.43 -0.13 -14.32
CA ASP A 138 12.29 -1.39 -15.08
C ASP A 138 13.40 -2.43 -14.79
N THR A 139 14.50 -2.02 -14.16
CA THR A 139 15.65 -2.88 -13.86
C THR A 139 15.90 -3.09 -12.36
N GLY A 140 15.16 -2.40 -11.48
CA GLY A 140 15.36 -2.43 -10.05
C GLY A 140 14.07 -2.51 -9.26
N TYR A 141 13.98 -3.48 -8.37
CA TYR A 141 12.88 -3.67 -7.44
C TYR A 141 13.37 -3.98 -6.02
N ALA A 142 12.50 -3.74 -5.05
CA ALA A 142 12.59 -4.31 -3.72
C ALA A 142 11.40 -5.24 -3.47
N GLN A 143 11.60 -6.27 -2.64
CA GLN A 143 10.54 -7.18 -2.23
C GLN A 143 10.59 -7.34 -0.72
N SER A 144 9.41 -7.30 -0.09
CA SER A 144 9.27 -7.54 1.35
C SER A 144 8.35 -8.72 1.64
N PHE A 145 8.64 -9.39 2.73
CA PHE A 145 7.88 -10.48 3.34
C PHE A 145 7.42 -10.09 4.75
N GLN A 146 6.65 -10.96 5.41
CA GLN A 146 6.12 -10.70 6.76
C GLN A 146 7.24 -10.35 7.76
N GLU A 147 8.39 -11.03 7.66
CA GLU A 147 9.51 -10.82 8.58
C GLU A 147 10.10 -9.40 8.48
N ASP A 148 10.04 -8.79 7.30
CA ASP A 148 10.52 -7.41 7.09
C ASP A 148 9.58 -6.37 7.71
N ILE A 149 8.29 -6.69 7.83
CA ILE A 149 7.28 -5.81 8.45
C ILE A 149 7.42 -5.85 9.97
N GLU A 150 7.67 -7.03 10.53
CA GLU A 150 7.86 -7.25 11.96
C GLU A 150 9.25 -6.84 12.47
N ASN A 151 10.19 -6.59 11.57
CA ASN A 151 11.55 -6.18 11.92
C ASN A 151 11.62 -4.72 12.35
N ALA A 152 11.67 -4.49 13.66
CA ALA A 152 11.82 -3.15 14.25
C ALA A 152 13.09 -2.40 13.78
N GLN A 153 14.16 -3.09 13.35
CA GLN A 153 15.37 -2.44 12.82
C GLN A 153 15.14 -1.76 11.47
N MET A 154 14.10 -2.17 10.73
CA MET A 154 13.70 -1.54 9.47
C MET A 154 12.75 -0.36 9.69
N GLY A 155 12.39 -0.06 10.94
CA GLY A 155 11.45 1.00 11.33
C GLY A 155 10.05 0.45 11.54
N GLU A 156 9.43 0.81 12.66
CA GLU A 156 8.07 0.42 13.01
C GLU A 156 7.05 1.12 12.10
N LEU A 157 5.99 0.39 11.73
CA LEU A 157 4.89 0.89 10.92
C LEU A 157 3.59 0.84 11.73
N SER A 158 2.83 1.93 11.66
CA SER A 158 1.50 2.04 12.23
C SER A 158 0.60 2.86 11.31
N LEU A 159 -0.71 2.66 11.39
CA LEU A 159 -1.67 3.42 10.58
C LEU A 159 -1.72 4.89 11.00
N GLU A 160 -1.40 5.19 12.26
CA GLU A 160 -1.37 6.54 12.82
C GLU A 160 -0.23 7.37 12.23
N GLN A 161 0.85 6.72 11.82
CA GLN A 161 2.03 7.38 11.28
C GLN A 161 2.01 7.57 9.77
N ILE A 162 1.07 6.98 9.03
CA ILE A 162 0.94 7.23 7.59
C ILE A 162 -0.17 8.26 7.40
N VAL A 163 0.19 9.43 6.87
CA VAL A 163 -0.75 10.55 6.73
C VAL A 163 -0.94 10.88 5.26
N PHE A 164 -2.18 10.78 4.80
CA PHE A 164 -2.58 11.18 3.46
C PHE A 164 -3.10 12.63 3.47
N SER A 165 -2.75 13.41 2.45
CA SER A 165 -3.29 14.75 2.24
C SER A 165 -4.83 14.78 2.17
N GLU A 166 -5.43 15.93 2.51
CA GLU A 166 -6.89 16.12 2.40
C GLU A 166 -7.42 15.82 0.99
N GLN A 167 -6.68 16.23 -0.06
CA GLN A 167 -7.05 15.96 -1.45
C GLN A 167 -7.16 14.46 -1.73
N VAL A 168 -6.17 13.66 -1.29
CA VAL A 168 -6.20 12.20 -1.43
C VAL A 168 -7.41 11.61 -0.70
N GLN A 169 -7.66 12.04 0.54
CA GLN A 169 -8.77 11.51 1.35
C GLN A 169 -10.14 11.80 0.73
N ALA A 170 -10.29 12.97 0.10
CA ALA A 170 -11.53 13.38 -0.56
C ALA A 170 -11.84 12.60 -1.85
N GLU A 171 -10.86 11.92 -2.43
CA GLU A 171 -11.01 11.14 -3.66
C GLU A 171 -11.34 9.66 -3.42
N TRP A 172 -11.23 9.18 -2.18
CA TRP A 172 -11.68 7.85 -1.81
C TRP A 172 -13.20 7.71 -1.96
N SER A 173 -13.66 6.50 -2.28
CA SER A 173 -15.11 6.24 -2.37
C SER A 173 -15.81 6.37 -1.02
N ASP A 174 -15.07 6.07 0.06
CA ASP A 174 -15.42 6.37 1.44
C ASP A 174 -14.34 7.26 2.06
N VAL A 175 -14.67 8.53 2.31
CA VAL A 175 -13.77 9.50 2.94
C VAL A 175 -13.37 9.09 4.37
N GLN A 176 -14.11 8.20 5.02
CA GLN A 176 -13.79 7.63 6.33
C GLN A 176 -13.03 6.31 6.24
N MET A 177 -12.72 5.80 5.04
CA MET A 177 -12.09 4.48 4.82
C MET A 177 -10.85 4.28 5.70
N TYR A 178 -9.94 5.24 5.73
CA TYR A 178 -8.68 5.11 6.47
C TYR A 178 -8.87 5.25 7.99
N GLU A 179 -9.78 6.12 8.43
CA GLU A 179 -10.15 6.23 9.85
C GLU A 179 -10.89 5.00 10.36
N ASN A 180 -11.73 4.40 9.52
CA ASN A 180 -12.39 3.12 9.79
C ASN A 180 -11.36 2.00 9.93
N LEU A 181 -10.35 1.97 9.05
CA LEU A 181 -9.23 1.03 9.12
C LEU A 181 -8.42 1.19 10.43
N LYS A 182 -8.07 2.42 10.83
CA LYS A 182 -7.39 2.70 12.11
C LYS A 182 -8.17 2.20 13.32
N LYS A 183 -9.50 2.36 13.29
CA LYS A 183 -10.40 1.90 14.36
C LYS A 183 -10.63 0.38 14.36
N GLY A 184 -10.07 -0.35 13.40
CA GLY A 184 -10.31 -1.79 13.24
C GLY A 184 -11.74 -2.13 12.79
N THR A 185 -12.42 -1.17 12.16
CA THR A 185 -13.77 -1.38 11.61
C THR A 185 -13.70 -2.43 10.50
N LYS A 186 -14.62 -3.39 10.53
CA LYS A 186 -14.64 -4.47 9.55
C LYS A 186 -15.28 -4.05 8.24
N PHE A 187 -14.60 -4.28 7.13
CA PHE A 187 -15.13 -4.18 5.76
C PHE A 187 -15.80 -5.49 5.39
N GLN A 188 -17.03 -5.44 4.87
CA GLN A 188 -17.70 -6.64 4.39
C GLN A 188 -17.49 -6.77 2.88
N ASN A 189 -16.96 -7.91 2.44
CA ASN A 189 -17.02 -8.27 1.03
C ASN A 189 -18.49 -8.40 0.59
N PRO A 190 -18.84 -8.24 -0.69
CA PRO A 190 -20.20 -8.47 -1.15
C PRO A 190 -20.63 -9.93 -0.93
N ASN A 191 -21.91 -10.14 -0.66
CA ASN A 191 -22.51 -11.48 -0.67
C ASN A 191 -22.42 -12.09 -2.07
N VAL A 192 -22.09 -13.38 -2.14
CA VAL A 192 -22.05 -14.13 -3.40
C VAL A 192 -23.21 -15.12 -3.42
N GLU A 193 -24.10 -14.96 -4.39
CA GLU A 193 -25.10 -15.98 -4.71
C GLU A 193 -24.37 -17.15 -5.40
N LEU A 194 -24.51 -18.37 -4.86
CA LEU A 194 -23.88 -19.55 -5.46
C LEU A 194 -24.71 -20.04 -6.66
N GLN A 195 -24.12 -20.05 -7.85
CA GLN A 195 -24.76 -20.63 -9.04
C GLN A 195 -24.64 -22.16 -9.09
N VAL A 196 -23.74 -22.74 -8.31
CA VAL A 196 -23.50 -24.19 -8.19
C VAL A 196 -23.57 -24.57 -6.71
N ASN A 197 -24.34 -25.62 -6.39
CA ASN A 197 -24.43 -26.14 -5.02
C ASN A 197 -23.17 -26.96 -4.69
N ILE A 198 -22.55 -26.67 -3.55
CA ILE A 198 -21.26 -27.22 -3.10
C ILE A 198 -21.45 -27.99 -1.80
#